data_AF-A0A4V1ZWG1-F1
#
_entry.id   AF-A0A4V1ZWG1-F1
#
_cell.length_a   1.000
_cell.length_b   1.000
_cell.length_c   1.000
_cell.angle_alpha   90.00
_cell.angle_beta   90.00
_cell.angle_gamma   90.00
#
_symmetry.space_group_name_H-M   'P 1'
#
loop_
_entity.id
_entity.type
_entity.pdbx_description
1 polymer ?
#
loop_
_entity_poly.entity_id
_entity_poly.type
_entity_poly.pdbx_seq_one_letter_code
_entity_poly.pdbx_strand_id
1 'polypeptide(L)'
;MTNNLQPTSLGERHRLLDVLRGFALLGVLLANMASHSGYFFLSETGRAALNLTQTDHVVEWLEHFLIEGKFYSLFSMLFGIGFALQMKRAAAFDINFTARFRKRLVIMFIIGLIHAILLYVGDILTVYALTGFVLILFRNASNRFLLRSAFVLLLLPVIQYGIFWGMKS
;
A
#
# COMPACT_ATOMS: atom_id res chain seq x y z
N MET A 1 37.62 12.76 1.51
CA MET A 1 37.00 11.60 0.81
C MET A 1 35.60 12.02 0.37
N THR A 2 35.48 12.53 -0.86
CA THR A 2 34.20 12.96 -1.43
C THR A 2 33.45 11.72 -1.92
N ASN A 3 32.49 11.24 -1.11
CA ASN A 3 31.58 10.18 -1.54
C ASN A 3 30.70 10.74 -2.67
N ASN A 4 31.12 10.52 -3.92
CA ASN A 4 30.29 10.72 -5.09
C ASN A 4 29.12 9.74 -5.00
N LEU A 5 27.96 10.23 -4.55
CA LEU A 5 26.68 9.56 -4.69
C LEU A 5 26.34 9.52 -6.18
N GLN A 6 26.97 8.63 -6.93
CA GLN A 6 26.59 8.41 -8.32
C GLN A 6 25.14 7.90 -8.36
N PRO A 7 24.28 8.48 -9.22
CA PRO A 7 22.96 7.93 -9.47
C PRO A 7 23.09 6.46 -9.88
N THR A 8 22.28 5.57 -9.32
CA THR A 8 22.21 4.17 -9.76
C THR A 8 22.12 4.13 -11.28
N SER A 9 23.04 3.41 -11.93
CA SER A 9 23.01 3.26 -13.38
C SER A 9 21.68 2.64 -13.82
N LEU A 10 21.17 3.00 -14.99
CA LEU A 10 19.89 2.49 -15.49
C LEU A 10 19.85 0.95 -15.57
N GLY A 11 21.00 0.28 -15.70
CA GLY A 11 21.13 -1.18 -15.71
C GLY A 11 20.98 -1.84 -14.34
N GLU A 12 21.12 -1.08 -13.25
CA GLU A 12 20.90 -1.56 -11.88
C GLU A 12 19.44 -1.40 -11.43
N ARG A 13 18.58 -0.67 -12.15
CA ARG A 13 17.17 -0.53 -11.74
C ARG A 13 16.39 -1.81 -12.05
N HIS A 14 15.65 -2.30 -11.06
CA HIS A 14 14.70 -3.40 -11.26
C HIS A 14 13.49 -2.87 -12.02
N ARG A 15 13.63 -2.72 -13.34
CA ARG A 15 12.62 -2.13 -14.24
C ARG A 15 11.24 -2.78 -14.07
N LEU A 16 11.20 -4.08 -13.85
CA LEU A 16 9.96 -4.82 -13.56
C LEU A 16 9.27 -4.30 -12.28
N LEU A 17 10.03 -4.08 -11.20
CA LEU A 17 9.47 -3.62 -9.93
C LEU A 17 8.92 -2.20 -10.06
N ASP A 18 9.58 -1.34 -10.82
CA ASP A 18 9.13 0.03 -11.06
C ASP A 18 7.84 0.06 -11.91
N VAL A 19 7.75 -0.77 -12.96
CA VAL A 19 6.52 -0.94 -13.77
C VAL A 19 5.38 -1.48 -12.92
N LEU A 20 5.62 -2.52 -12.12
CA LEU A 20 4.60 -3.11 -11.24
C LEU A 20 4.09 -2.10 -10.21
N ARG A 21 4.95 -1.22 -9.69
CA ARG A 21 4.52 -0.14 -8.79
C ARG A 21 3.66 0.90 -9.49
N GLY A 22 4.06 1.32 -10.70
CA GLY A 22 3.25 2.24 -11.50
C GLY A 22 1.87 1.66 -11.80
N PHE A 23 1.83 0.38 -12.17
CA PHE A 23 0.59 -0.36 -12.39
C PHE A 23 -0.25 -0.48 -11.10
N ALA A 24 0.39 -0.79 -9.97
CA ALA A 24 -0.29 -0.85 -8.68
C ALA A 24 -0.90 0.50 -8.28
N LEU A 25 -0.17 1.60 -8.49
CA LEU A 25 -0.64 2.97 -8.24
C LEU A 25 -1.80 3.36 -9.14
N LEU A 26 -1.81 2.92 -10.41
CA LEU A 26 -2.93 3.16 -11.32
C LEU A 26 -4.23 2.55 -10.79
N GLY A 27 -4.21 1.30 -10.32
CA GLY A 27 -5.43 0.71 -9.76
C GLY A 27 -5.83 1.32 -8.41
N VAL A 28 -4.88 1.74 -7.56
CA VAL A 28 -5.20 2.51 -6.35
C VAL A 28 -5.87 3.85 -6.72
N LEU A 29 -5.40 4.52 -7.77
CA LEU A 29 -6.01 5.75 -8.26
C LEU A 29 -7.45 5.51 -8.72
N LEU A 30 -7.69 4.45 -9.49
CA LEU A 30 -9.04 4.09 -9.96
C LEU A 30 -9.98 3.81 -8.79
N ALA A 31 -9.54 3.04 -7.79
CA ALA A 31 -10.32 2.78 -6.57
C ALA A 31 -10.67 4.06 -5.80
N ASN A 32 -9.74 5.02 -5.76
CA ASN A 32 -9.99 6.29 -5.08
C ASN A 32 -10.92 7.19 -5.88
N MET A 33 -10.98 7.07 -7.21
CA MET A 33 -11.83 7.90 -8.05
C MET A 33 -13.32 7.71 -7.74
N ALA A 34 -13.75 6.48 -7.49
CA ALA A 34 -15.14 6.20 -7.09
C ALA A 34 -15.46 6.70 -5.67
N SER A 35 -14.48 6.73 -4.76
CA SER A 35 -14.65 7.35 -3.45
C SER A 35 -14.73 8.88 -3.55
N HIS A 36 -13.88 9.48 -4.39
CA HIS A 36 -13.80 10.93 -4.57
C HIS A 36 -14.98 11.52 -5.36
N SER A 37 -15.64 10.72 -6.20
CA SER A 37 -16.86 11.14 -6.89
C SER A 37 -18.05 11.33 -5.94
N GLY A 38 -17.93 10.94 -4.67
CA GLY A 38 -19.02 10.96 -3.70
C GLY A 38 -19.98 9.77 -3.84
N TYR A 39 -19.80 8.93 -4.87
CA TYR A 39 -20.70 7.81 -5.18
C TYR A 39 -20.82 6.81 -4.02
N PHE A 40 -19.70 6.51 -3.37
CA PHE A 40 -19.71 5.61 -2.21
C PHE A 40 -20.46 6.16 -0.99
N PHE A 41 -20.61 7.48 -0.86
CA PHE A 41 -21.29 8.14 0.27
C PHE A 41 -22.79 8.32 0.05
N LEU A 42 -23.30 8.04 -1.14
CA LEU A 42 -24.74 8.07 -1.41
C LEU A 42 -25.45 6.89 -0.74
N SER A 43 -26.63 7.15 -0.18
CA SER A 43 -27.55 6.10 0.27
C SER A 43 -28.06 5.29 -0.93
N GLU A 44 -28.56 4.07 -0.71
CA GLU A 44 -29.17 3.25 -1.78
C GLU A 44 -30.25 4.02 -2.54
N THR A 45 -31.06 4.81 -1.84
CA THR A 45 -32.08 5.68 -2.43
C THR A 45 -31.47 6.82 -3.27
N GLY A 46 -30.33 7.37 -2.86
CA GLY A 46 -29.60 8.40 -3.60
C GLY A 46 -28.91 7.84 -4.84
N ARG A 47 -28.43 6.60 -4.80
CA ARG A 47 -27.89 5.90 -5.97
C ARG A 47 -28.98 5.50 -6.96
N ALA A 48 -30.13 5.01 -6.48
CA ALA A 48 -31.27 4.68 -7.33
C ALA A 48 -31.89 5.91 -8.03
N ALA A 49 -31.70 7.11 -7.46
CA ALA A 49 -32.12 8.37 -8.07
C ALA A 49 -31.17 8.86 -9.18
N LEU A 50 -29.94 8.34 -9.24
CA LEU A 50 -29.07 8.54 -10.40
C LEU A 50 -29.62 7.65 -11.52
N ASN A 51 -29.98 8.23 -12.66
CA ASN A 51 -30.41 7.50 -13.86
C ASN A 51 -29.21 6.75 -14.48
N LEU A 52 -28.63 5.81 -13.73
CA LEU A 52 -27.46 5.04 -14.11
C LEU A 52 -27.84 4.12 -15.28
N THR A 53 -26.97 4.11 -16.27
CA THR A 53 -27.10 3.26 -17.45
C THR A 53 -26.63 1.85 -17.09
N GLN A 54 -27.04 0.82 -17.84
CA GLN A 54 -26.51 -0.53 -17.64
C GLN A 54 -24.98 -0.61 -17.72
N THR A 55 -24.36 0.29 -18.49
CA THR A 55 -22.90 0.45 -18.56
C THR A 55 -22.28 0.83 -17.22
N ASP A 56 -22.95 1.66 -16.42
CA ASP A 56 -22.44 2.12 -15.11
C ASP A 56 -22.39 0.95 -14.11
N HIS A 57 -23.39 0.07 -14.13
CA HIS A 57 -23.40 -1.14 -13.31
C HIS A 57 -22.31 -2.15 -13.70
N VAL A 58 -22.00 -2.27 -15.00
CA VAL A 58 -20.88 -3.12 -15.46
C VAL A 58 -19.55 -2.55 -15.00
N VAL A 59 -19.37 -1.23 -15.05
CA VAL A 59 -18.16 -0.56 -14.58
C VAL A 59 -18.01 -0.70 -13.06
N GLU A 60 -19.08 -0.50 -12.29
CA GLU A 60 -19.08 -0.69 -10.84
C GLU A 60 -18.71 -2.14 -10.48
N TRP A 61 -19.33 -3.12 -11.15
CA TRP A 61 -18.99 -4.53 -10.94
C TRP A 61 -17.54 -4.83 -11.28
N LEU A 62 -17.04 -4.29 -12.40
CA LEU A 62 -15.66 -4.48 -12.84
C LEU A 62 -14.66 -3.85 -11.87
N GLU A 63 -14.96 -2.66 -11.35
CA GLU A 63 -14.16 -2.01 -10.32
C GLU A 63 -14.12 -2.84 -9.03
N HIS A 64 -15.27 -3.28 -8.54
CA HIS A 64 -15.36 -4.12 -7.34
C HIS A 64 -14.60 -5.44 -7.53
N PHE A 65 -14.76 -6.06 -8.69
CA PHE A 65 -14.16 -7.36 -8.98
C PHE A 65 -12.65 -7.27 -9.24
N LEU A 66 -12.16 -6.29 -10.01
CA LEU A 66 -10.75 -6.20 -10.41
C LEU A 66 -9.91 -5.34 -9.46
N ILE A 67 -10.49 -4.30 -8.89
CA ILE A 67 -9.72 -3.22 -8.27
C ILE A 67 -9.76 -3.30 -6.75
N GLU A 68 -10.96 -3.44 -6.19
CA GLU A 68 -11.15 -3.37 -4.74
C GLU A 68 -10.29 -4.41 -3.99
N GLY A 69 -9.51 -3.92 -3.03
CA GLY A 69 -8.60 -4.72 -2.18
C GLY A 69 -7.36 -5.30 -2.88
N LYS A 70 -7.43 -5.62 -4.18
CA LYS A 70 -6.36 -6.31 -4.93
C LYS A 70 -5.15 -5.40 -5.16
N PHE A 71 -5.38 -4.18 -5.62
CA PHE A 71 -4.30 -3.24 -5.92
C PHE A 71 -3.62 -2.71 -4.65
N TYR A 72 -4.36 -2.54 -3.55
CA TYR A 72 -3.79 -2.25 -2.23
C TYR A 72 -2.87 -3.38 -1.76
N SER A 73 -3.29 -4.63 -1.93
CA SER A 73 -2.48 -5.81 -1.57
C SER A 73 -1.22 -5.93 -2.42
N LEU A 74 -1.34 -5.73 -3.75
CA LEU A 74 -0.19 -5.71 -4.67
C LEU A 74 0.80 -4.59 -4.32
N PHE A 75 0.30 -3.38 -4.09
CA PHE A 75 1.13 -2.25 -3.69
C PHE A 75 1.87 -2.53 -2.37
N SER A 76 1.20 -3.16 -1.40
CA SER A 76 1.82 -3.57 -0.13
C SER A 76 2.94 -4.58 -0.30
N MET A 77 2.71 -5.61 -1.11
CA MET A 77 3.74 -6.60 -1.43
C MET A 77 4.96 -5.95 -2.10
N LEU A 78 4.74 -5.07 -3.08
CA LEU A 78 5.79 -4.34 -3.80
C LEU A 78 6.55 -3.35 -2.90
N PHE A 79 5.87 -2.77 -1.91
CA PHE A 79 6.49 -1.95 -0.88
C PHE A 79 7.43 -2.78 -0.01
N GLY A 80 6.99 -3.95 0.48
CA GLY A 80 7.81 -4.89 1.24
C GLY A 80 9.03 -5.42 0.47
N ILE A 81 8.83 -5.84 -0.79
CA ILE A 81 9.94 -6.23 -1.68
C ILE A 81 10.92 -5.07 -1.87
N GLY A 82 10.38 -3.86 -2.02
CA GLY A 82 11.15 -2.63 -2.11
C GLY A 82 12.02 -2.35 -0.89
N PHE A 83 11.50 -2.60 0.31
CA PHE A 83 12.22 -2.49 1.57
C PHE A 83 13.38 -3.48 1.61
N ALA A 84 13.12 -4.77 1.36
CA ALA A 84 14.13 -5.82 1.40
C ALA A 84 15.27 -5.57 0.39
N LEU A 85 14.92 -5.12 -0.82
CA LEU A 85 15.89 -4.80 -1.86
C LEU A 85 16.76 -3.58 -1.49
N GLN A 86 16.15 -2.51 -0.96
CA GLN A 86 16.90 -1.34 -0.50
C GLN A 86 17.83 -1.69 0.68
N MET A 87 17.40 -2.59 1.57
CA MET A 87 18.21 -3.08 2.67
C MET A 87 19.42 -3.88 2.16
N LYS A 88 19.21 -4.82 1.23
CA LYS A 88 20.29 -5.62 0.61
C LYS A 88 21.32 -4.73 -0.10
N ARG A 89 20.85 -3.70 -0.82
CA ARG A 89 21.72 -2.73 -1.48
C ARG A 89 22.53 -1.91 -0.50
N ALA A 90 21.88 -1.39 0.54
CA ALA A 90 22.58 -0.60 1.54
C ALA A 90 23.67 -1.41 2.25
N ALA A 91 23.43 -2.71 2.49
CA ALA A 91 24.45 -3.62 3.01
C ALA A 91 25.62 -3.84 2.04
N ALA A 92 25.36 -3.92 0.73
CA ALA A 92 26.41 -4.10 -0.29
C ALA A 92 27.33 -2.88 -0.46
N PHE A 93 26.84 -1.67 -0.16
CA PHE A 93 27.57 -0.42 -0.33
C PHE A 93 27.95 0.27 1.00
N ASP A 94 27.84 -0.43 2.13
CA ASP A 94 28.08 0.10 3.49
C ASP A 94 27.35 1.43 3.79
N ILE A 95 26.11 1.55 3.29
CA ILE A 95 25.27 2.73 3.46
C ILE A 95 24.38 2.54 4.68
N ASN A 96 24.21 3.58 5.49
CA ASN A 96 23.25 3.57 6.59
C ASN A 96 21.80 3.51 6.08
N PHE A 97 21.29 2.28 5.93
CA PHE A 97 19.94 1.97 5.46
C PHE A 97 18.86 2.65 6.29
N THR A 98 18.95 2.56 7.62
CA THR A 98 17.90 3.02 8.53
C THR A 98 17.75 4.53 8.50
N ALA A 99 18.86 5.28 8.46
CA ALA A 99 18.80 6.72 8.33
C ALA A 99 18.13 7.16 7.01
N ARG A 100 18.48 6.50 5.89
CA ARG A 100 17.90 6.81 4.57
C ARG A 100 16.42 6.42 4.47
N PHE A 101 16.06 5.22 4.91
CA PHE A 101 14.68 4.74 4.84
C PHE A 101 13.77 5.54 5.76
N ARG A 102 14.23 5.88 6.98
CA ARG A 102 13.48 6.73 7.92
C ARG A 102 13.15 8.10 7.34
N LYS A 103 14.12 8.77 6.69
CA LYS A 103 13.86 10.07 6.03
C LYS A 103 12.73 9.96 5.00
N ARG A 104 12.73 8.89 4.19
CA ARG A 104 11.68 8.62 3.21
C ARG A 104 10.32 8.40 3.87
N LEU A 105 10.26 7.63 4.96
CA LEU A 105 9.02 7.40 5.71
C LEU A 105 8.48 8.68 6.34
N VAL A 106 9.34 9.52 6.92
CA VAL A 106 8.93 10.82 7.48
C VAL A 106 8.35 11.72 6.39
N ILE A 107 8.98 11.78 5.21
CA ILE A 107 8.44 12.54 4.08
C ILE A 107 7.08 11.99 3.65
N MET A 108 6.95 10.67 3.51
CA MET A 108 5.66 10.04 3.19
C MET A 108 4.60 10.32 4.25
N PHE A 109 4.96 10.29 5.53
CA PHE A 109 4.06 10.57 6.64
C PHE A 109 3.60 12.03 6.64
N ILE A 110 4.51 12.99 6.43
CA ILE A 110 4.15 14.42 6.39
C ILE A 110 3.24 14.69 5.20
N ILE A 111 3.58 14.18 4.01
CA ILE A 111 2.73 14.33 2.82
C ILE A 111 1.37 13.68 3.07
N GLY A 112 1.34 12.48 3.64
CA GLY A 112 0.11 11.78 3.96
C GLY A 112 -0.74 12.52 4.99
N LEU A 113 -0.14 13.11 6.02
CA LEU A 113 -0.84 13.91 7.03
C LEU A 113 -1.44 15.18 6.42
N ILE A 114 -0.68 15.88 5.56
CA ILE A 114 -1.18 17.05 4.83
C ILE A 114 -2.35 16.63 3.92
N HIS A 115 -2.22 15.50 3.21
CA HIS A 115 -3.28 14.97 2.36
C HIS A 115 -4.52 14.58 3.17
N ALA A 116 -4.35 13.94 4.33
CA ALA A 116 -5.43 13.49 5.18
C ALA A 116 -6.25 14.67 5.75
N ILE A 117 -5.56 15.77 6.08
CA ILE A 117 -6.19 16.99 6.61
C ILE A 117 -6.88 17.80 5.49
N LEU A 118 -6.25 17.92 4.32
CA LEU A 118 -6.71 18.82 3.25
C LEU A 118 -7.64 18.18 2.23
N LEU A 119 -7.52 16.88 1.98
CA LEU A 119 -8.17 16.22 0.85
C LEU A 119 -9.08 15.07 1.27
N TYR A 120 -8.57 14.07 2.00
CA TYR A 120 -9.35 12.86 2.30
C TYR A 120 -8.79 12.01 3.44
N VAL A 121 -9.64 11.59 4.39
CA VAL A 121 -9.27 10.86 5.62
C VAL A 121 -8.86 9.39 5.39
N GLY A 122 -8.90 8.87 4.15
CA GLY A 122 -8.47 7.50 3.80
C GLY A 122 -7.12 7.41 3.09
N ASP A 123 -6.18 8.32 3.37
CA ASP A 123 -4.90 8.36 2.68
C ASP A 123 -4.05 7.10 2.88
N ILE A 124 -3.69 6.49 1.76
CA ILE A 124 -2.83 5.33 1.69
C ILE A 124 -1.42 5.65 2.20
N LEU A 125 -0.84 6.84 1.92
CA LEU A 125 0.56 7.17 2.25
C LEU A 125 0.82 7.09 3.75
N THR A 126 -0.10 7.59 4.57
CA THR A 126 0.03 7.60 6.04
C THR A 126 0.13 6.19 6.61
N VAL A 127 -0.73 5.27 6.16
CA VAL A 127 -0.72 3.86 6.57
C VAL A 127 0.60 3.18 6.18
N TYR A 128 1.11 3.45 4.97
CA TYR A 128 2.38 2.87 4.52
C TYR A 128 3.59 3.45 5.25
N ALA A 129 3.55 4.74 5.60
CA ALA A 129 4.62 5.35 6.38
C ALA A 129 4.73 4.68 7.76
N LEU A 130 3.60 4.53 8.47
CA LEU A 130 3.53 3.84 9.76
C LEU A 130 3.97 2.37 9.64
N THR A 131 3.45 1.65 8.65
CA THR A 131 3.84 0.26 8.39
C THR A 131 5.34 0.14 8.09
N GLY A 132 5.91 1.10 7.37
CA GLY A 132 7.35 1.16 7.10
C GLY A 132 8.19 1.37 8.37
N PHE A 133 7.71 2.16 9.33
CA PHE A 133 8.37 2.29 10.63
C PHE A 133 8.36 0.97 11.40
N VAL A 134 7.23 0.25 11.36
CA VAL A 134 7.13 -1.10 11.91
C VAL A 134 8.13 -2.02 11.23
N LEU A 135 8.22 -2.03 9.89
CA LEU A 135 9.18 -2.87 9.16
C LEU A 135 10.65 -2.65 9.55
N ILE A 136 11.04 -1.43 9.93
CA ILE A 136 12.39 -1.17 10.45
C ILE A 136 12.66 -1.99 11.71
N LEU A 137 11.68 -2.20 12.59
CA LEU A 137 11.83 -3.01 13.81
C LEU A 137 12.09 -4.49 13.47
N PHE A 138 11.49 -4.98 12.38
CA PHE A 138 11.66 -6.35 11.90
C PHE A 138 12.94 -6.56 11.07
N ARG A 139 13.74 -5.53 10.82
CA ARG A 139 14.91 -5.60 9.92
C ARG A 139 15.95 -6.65 10.32
N ASN A 140 16.16 -6.84 11.62
CA ASN A 140 17.16 -7.76 12.19
C ASN A 140 16.50 -9.04 12.71
N ALA A 141 15.21 -9.23 12.44
CA ALA A 141 14.49 -10.41 12.89
C ALA A 141 14.95 -11.66 12.12
N SER A 142 14.93 -12.81 12.78
CA SER A 142 15.23 -14.09 12.13
C SER A 142 14.17 -14.45 11.08
N ASN A 143 14.55 -15.15 10.02
CA ASN A 143 13.61 -15.63 8.99
C ASN A 143 12.44 -16.43 9.59
N ARG A 144 12.70 -17.21 10.65
CA ARG A 144 11.67 -17.98 11.37
C ARG A 144 10.66 -17.06 12.06
N PHE A 145 11.12 -15.96 12.66
CA PHE A 145 10.24 -14.98 13.27
C PHE A 145 9.39 -14.27 12.21
N LEU A 146 10.01 -13.83 11.10
CA LEU A 146 9.30 -13.19 9.99
C LEU A 146 8.21 -14.08 9.39
N LEU A 147 8.49 -15.38 9.19
CA LEU A 147 7.49 -16.32 8.68
C LEU A 147 6.34 -16.53 9.67
N ARG A 148 6.64 -16.63 10.97
CA ARG A 148 5.61 -16.74 12.01
C ARG A 148 4.75 -15.50 12.08
N SER A 149 5.34 -14.31 12.09
CA SER A 149 4.58 -13.06 12.13
C SER A 149 3.75 -12.87 10.86
N ALA A 150 4.27 -13.22 9.68
CA ALA A 150 3.48 -13.22 8.44
C ALA A 150 2.27 -14.17 8.52
N PHE A 151 2.47 -15.39 9.02
CA PHE A 151 1.40 -16.37 9.18
C PHE A 151 0.33 -15.89 10.17
N VAL A 152 0.74 -15.36 11.33
CA VAL A 152 -0.19 -14.81 12.34
C VAL A 152 -0.97 -13.63 11.78
N LEU A 153 -0.32 -12.70 11.07
CA LEU A 153 -0.98 -11.55 10.46
C LEU A 153 -1.99 -11.94 9.37
N LEU A 154 -1.70 -12.99 8.60
CA LEU A 154 -2.63 -13.51 7.58
C LEU A 154 -3.83 -14.23 8.18
N LEU A 155 -3.68 -14.88 9.35
CA LEU A 155 -4.79 -15.54 10.05
C LEU A 155 -5.70 -14.55 10.77
N LEU A 156 -5.19 -13.37 11.13
CA LEU A 156 -5.92 -12.36 11.90
C LEU A 156 -7.28 -11.97 11.29
N PRO A 157 -7.40 -11.64 9.98
CA PRO A 157 -8.70 -11.36 9.37
C PRO A 157 -9.63 -12.58 9.31
N VAL A 158 -9.08 -13.80 9.15
CA VAL A 158 -9.87 -15.05 9.16
C VAL A 158 -10.49 -15.28 10.53
N ILE A 159 -9.70 -15.07 11.59
CA ILE A 159 -10.16 -15.19 12.97
C ILE A 159 -11.22 -14.13 13.27
N GLN A 160 -11.00 -12.87 12.87
CA GLN A 160 -12.00 -11.81 13.02
C GLN A 160 -13.32 -12.16 12.33
N TYR A 161 -13.26 -12.69 11.10
CA TYR A 161 -14.44 -13.09 10.35
C TYR A 161 -15.18 -14.25 11.03
N GLY A 162 -14.44 -15.25 11.53
CA GLY A 162 -15.00 -16.37 12.27
C GLY A 162 -15.67 -15.94 13.59
N ILE A 163 -15.06 -15.02 14.32
CA ILE A 163 -15.64 -14.46 15.55
C ILE A 163 -16.92 -13.68 15.24
N PHE A 164 -16.89 -12.81 14.22
CA PHE A 164 -18.06 -12.02 13.83
C PHE A 164 -19.23 -12.90 13.38
N TRP A 165 -18.94 -13.97 12.64
CA TRP A 165 -19.96 -14.95 12.24
C TRP A 165 -20.50 -15.75 13.44
N GLY A 166 -19.63 -16.21 14.34
CA GLY A 166 -20.02 -16.96 15.54
C GLY A 166 -20.74 -16.13 16.60
N MET A 167 -20.58 -14.80 16.63
CA MET A 167 -21.37 -13.90 17.48
C MET A 167 -22.78 -13.64 16.92
N LYS A 168 -23.03 -13.97 15.65
CA LYS A 168 -24.30 -13.73 14.96
C LYS A 168 -25.20 -14.97 14.93
N SER A 169 -24.72 -16.13 15.41
CA SER A 169 -25.47 -17.38 15.65
C SER A 169 -25.85 -17.53 17.11
#